data_AF-A0A398D4D2-F1
#
_entry.id   AF-A0A398D4D2-F1
#
_cell.length_a   1.000
_cell.length_b   1.000
_cell.length_c   1.000
_cell.angle_alpha   90.00
_cell.angle_beta   90.00
_cell.angle_gamma   90.00
#
_symmetry.space_group_name_H-M   'P 1'
#
loop_
_entity.id
_entity.type
_entity.pdbx_description
1 polymer ?
#
loop_
_entity_poly.entity_id
_entity_poly.type
_entity_poly.pdbx_seq_one_letter_code
_entity_poly.pdbx_strand_id
1 'polypeptide(L)'
;MTHLDIVWHPEMFHGRGWRPSGFDGWYFKVVDPSERHVWAIIPGIWMDRDPAKQYCFIQFLDGRTGRTTMHRYPAQQFWSSRERFDVAVGRSRFSLTSMHVDIDDPDLHLKGDLQFSQSQGWPIRPWAPGAMGPFAFLPFLEGYHAVTNVDPRIVGSLSEGGDEMDFTGGRAYMERDWGSAFPRAWVWTQSNHFDEDH
;
A
#
# COMPACT_ATOMS: atom_id res chain seq x y z
N MET A 1 20.75 -3.79 5.91
CA MET A 1 19.60 -3.34 6.71
C MET A 1 19.56 -4.16 7.97
N THR A 2 19.43 -3.49 9.11
CA THR A 2 19.25 -4.13 10.42
C THR A 2 17.75 -4.29 10.70
N HIS A 3 17.36 -5.17 11.64
CA HIS A 3 15.94 -5.25 12.06
C HIS A 3 15.43 -3.94 12.67
N LEU A 4 16.33 -3.08 13.17
CA LEU A 4 15.98 -1.75 13.68
C LEU A 4 15.51 -0.82 12.55
N ASP A 5 16.10 -0.87 11.36
CA ASP A 5 15.64 -0.08 10.21
C ASP A 5 14.17 -0.38 9.87
N ILE A 6 13.76 -1.64 10.06
CA ILE A 6 12.38 -2.11 9.84
C ILE A 6 11.39 -1.46 10.82
N VAL A 7 11.84 -1.24 12.06
CA VAL A 7 11.03 -0.67 13.13
C VAL A 7 10.86 0.84 12.94
N TRP A 8 11.91 1.54 12.46
CA TRP A 8 11.93 3.00 12.37
C TRP A 8 11.43 3.55 11.04
N HIS A 9 11.51 2.76 9.97
CA HIS A 9 11.00 3.11 8.63
C HIS A 9 10.06 2.03 8.09
N PRO A 10 9.00 1.67 8.82
CA PRO A 10 8.12 0.56 8.46
C PRO A 10 7.36 0.79 7.15
N GLU A 11 7.37 2.00 6.58
CA GLU A 11 6.85 2.30 5.25
C GLU A 11 7.74 1.78 4.11
N MET A 12 9.05 1.63 4.34
CA MET A 12 10.03 1.35 3.28
C MET A 12 10.14 -0.13 2.92
N PHE A 13 10.43 -0.46 1.66
CA PHE A 13 10.70 -1.84 1.26
C PHE A 13 11.94 -2.42 1.97
N HIS A 14 11.77 -3.57 2.62
CA HIS A 14 12.80 -4.21 3.46
C HIS A 14 13.33 -5.54 2.89
N GLY A 15 12.77 -6.03 1.79
CA GLY A 15 13.16 -7.31 1.17
C GLY A 15 14.61 -7.40 0.68
N ARG A 16 15.41 -6.32 0.71
CA ARG A 16 16.82 -6.32 0.29
C ARG A 16 17.71 -6.98 1.35
N GLY A 17 17.75 -8.31 1.35
CA GLY A 17 18.66 -9.13 2.17
C GLY A 17 18.11 -9.55 3.54
N TRP A 18 16.83 -9.27 3.84
CA TRP A 18 16.22 -9.66 5.10
C TRP A 18 15.61 -11.07 5.08
N ARG A 19 14.94 -11.46 3.98
CA ARG A 19 14.31 -12.80 3.86
C ARG A 19 14.47 -13.40 2.45
N PRO A 20 14.68 -14.73 2.36
CA PRO A 20 14.77 -15.42 1.09
C PRO A 20 13.42 -15.68 0.42
N SER A 21 12.31 -15.53 1.15
CA SER A 21 10.93 -15.66 0.62
C SER A 21 9.96 -14.86 1.49
N GLY A 22 8.88 -14.37 0.89
CA GLY A 22 7.84 -13.58 1.56
C GLY A 22 7.19 -12.57 0.63
N PHE A 23 6.44 -11.64 1.22
CA PHE A 23 5.77 -10.57 0.50
C PHE A 23 6.02 -9.22 1.17
N ASP A 24 5.90 -8.18 0.35
CA ASP A 24 5.81 -6.79 0.74
C ASP A 24 4.63 -6.18 -0.04
N GLY A 25 3.68 -5.57 0.66
CA GLY A 25 2.50 -4.94 0.06
C GLY A 25 2.14 -3.63 0.76
N TRP A 26 1.70 -2.65 -0.02
CA TRP A 26 1.26 -1.35 0.49
C TRP A 26 -0.19 -1.14 0.12
N TYR A 27 -1.05 -0.99 1.10
CA TYR A 27 -2.48 -0.77 0.91
C TYR A 27 -2.77 0.72 0.82
N PHE A 28 -3.36 1.17 -0.28
CA PHE A 28 -3.90 2.52 -0.41
C PHE A 28 -5.40 2.45 -0.61
N LYS A 29 -6.17 2.94 0.36
CA LYS A 29 -7.60 3.21 0.18
C LYS A 29 -7.79 4.66 -0.21
N VAL A 30 -8.55 4.91 -1.26
CA VAL A 30 -8.91 6.24 -1.75
C VAL A 30 -10.42 6.31 -1.87
N VAL A 31 -10.99 7.40 -1.38
CA VAL A 31 -12.43 7.65 -1.38
C VAL A 31 -12.69 9.03 -1.96
N ASP A 32 -13.55 9.12 -2.96
CA ASP A 32 -13.95 10.40 -3.54
C ASP A 32 -14.91 11.17 -2.59
N PRO A 33 -15.09 12.50 -2.76
CA PRO A 33 -15.96 13.28 -1.88
C PRO A 33 -17.43 12.82 -1.86
N SER A 34 -17.90 12.16 -2.93
CA SER A 34 -19.27 11.67 -3.01
C SER A 34 -19.45 10.24 -2.46
N GLU A 35 -18.35 9.61 -2.01
CA GLU A 35 -18.30 8.23 -1.50
C GLU A 35 -18.84 7.18 -2.49
N ARG A 36 -18.94 7.54 -3.77
CA ARG A 36 -19.38 6.64 -4.84
C ARG A 36 -18.24 5.75 -5.33
N HIS A 37 -17.00 6.20 -5.16
CA HIS A 37 -15.79 5.49 -5.52
C HIS A 37 -14.96 5.28 -4.26
N VAL A 38 -14.99 4.05 -3.76
CA VAL A 38 -14.21 3.60 -2.60
C VAL A 38 -13.29 2.52 -3.10
N TRP A 39 -12.03 2.84 -3.40
CA TRP A 39 -11.11 1.89 -4.02
C TRP A 39 -9.93 1.60 -3.13
N ALA A 40 -9.46 0.35 -3.15
CA ALA A 40 -8.17 -0.03 -2.62
C ALA A 40 -7.22 -0.45 -3.75
N ILE A 41 -6.02 0.12 -3.75
CA ILE A 41 -4.97 -0.13 -4.74
C ILE A 41 -3.74 -0.59 -3.97
N ILE A 42 -3.30 -1.81 -4.24
CA ILE A 42 -2.33 -2.51 -3.42
C ILE A 42 -1.15 -2.95 -4.30
N PRO A 43 -0.13 -2.09 -4.52
CA PRO A 43 1.13 -2.53 -5.07
C PRO A 43 1.84 -3.49 -4.11
N GLY A 44 2.55 -4.46 -4.68
CA GLY A 44 3.36 -5.38 -3.89
C GLY A 44 4.35 -6.19 -4.70
N ILE A 45 5.18 -6.93 -3.98
CA ILE A 45 6.13 -7.90 -4.52
C ILE A 45 6.07 -9.20 -3.74
N TRP A 46 6.04 -10.31 -4.47
CA TRP A 46 6.24 -11.65 -3.96
C TRP A 46 7.67 -12.09 -4.24
N MET A 47 8.40 -12.43 -3.17
CA MET A 47 9.77 -12.92 -3.21
C MET A 47 9.79 -14.41 -2.88
N ASP A 48 10.63 -15.16 -3.58
CA ASP A 48 10.82 -16.59 -3.37
C ASP A 48 12.29 -16.95 -3.62
N ARG A 49 12.76 -18.08 -3.05
CA ARG A 49 14.10 -18.61 -3.33
C ARG A 49 14.26 -19.00 -4.79
N ASP A 50 13.17 -19.46 -5.39
CA ASP A 50 13.08 -19.75 -6.81
C ASP A 50 12.74 -18.45 -7.59
N PRO A 51 13.67 -17.91 -8.39
CA PRO A 51 13.42 -16.70 -9.17
C PRO A 51 12.21 -16.83 -10.12
N ALA A 52 11.86 -18.04 -10.55
CA ALA A 52 10.70 -18.28 -11.40
C ALA A 52 9.36 -18.06 -10.70
N LYS A 53 9.34 -18.03 -9.36
CA LYS A 53 8.15 -17.79 -8.54
C LYS A 53 8.04 -16.35 -8.05
N GLN A 54 9.02 -15.50 -8.38
CA GLN A 54 9.00 -14.09 -8.03
C GLN A 54 8.15 -13.30 -9.03
N TYR A 55 7.33 -12.39 -8.52
CA TYR A 55 6.55 -11.45 -9.33
C TYR A 55 6.21 -10.22 -8.50
N CYS A 56 5.98 -9.10 -9.16
CA CYS A 56 5.32 -7.96 -8.53
C CYS A 56 3.89 -7.85 -9.04
N PHE A 57 3.07 -7.09 -8.33
CA PHE A 57 1.65 -7.03 -8.62
C PHE A 57 1.06 -5.70 -8.18
N ILE A 58 -0.09 -5.37 -8.77
CA ILE A 58 -1.02 -4.39 -8.24
C ILE A 58 -2.36 -5.09 -8.11
N GLN A 59 -2.87 -5.18 -6.88
CA GLN A 59 -4.23 -5.64 -6.64
C GLN A 59 -5.16 -4.43 -6.54
N PHE A 60 -6.31 -4.51 -7.19
CA PHE A 60 -7.35 -3.50 -7.14
C PHE A 60 -8.60 -4.11 -6.51
N LEU A 61 -9.27 -3.34 -5.65
CA LEU A 61 -10.54 -3.69 -5.03
C LEU A 61 -11.46 -2.49 -5.08
N ASP A 62 -12.66 -2.70 -5.60
CA ASP A 62 -13.77 -1.76 -5.47
C ASP A 62 -14.58 -2.11 -4.21
N GLY A 63 -14.51 -1.25 -3.21
CA GLY A 63 -15.20 -1.40 -1.93
C GLY A 63 -16.72 -1.24 -1.99
N ARG A 64 -17.28 -0.73 -3.10
CA ARG A 64 -18.73 -0.63 -3.31
C ARG A 64 -19.29 -1.90 -3.94
N THR A 65 -18.58 -2.48 -4.89
CA THR A 65 -19.06 -3.66 -5.65
C THR A 65 -18.46 -4.98 -5.17
N GLY A 66 -17.34 -4.94 -4.45
CA GLY A 66 -16.53 -6.11 -4.09
C GLY A 66 -15.68 -6.65 -5.24
N ARG A 67 -15.70 -6.01 -6.42
CA ARG A 67 -14.90 -6.42 -7.57
C ARG A 67 -13.42 -6.34 -7.21
N THR A 68 -12.72 -7.45 -7.40
CA THR A 68 -11.28 -7.56 -7.12
C THR A 68 -10.55 -8.06 -8.34
N THR A 69 -9.47 -7.39 -8.72
CA THR A 69 -8.59 -7.80 -9.82
C THR A 69 -7.14 -7.81 -9.34
N MET A 70 -6.31 -8.65 -9.96
CA MET A 70 -4.90 -8.80 -9.60
C MET A 70 -4.04 -8.78 -10.86
N HIS A 71 -3.26 -7.71 -11.00
CA HIS A 71 -2.45 -7.47 -12.19
C HIS A 71 -1.00 -7.80 -11.88
N ARG A 72 -0.47 -8.86 -12.50
CA ARG A 72 0.87 -9.39 -12.22
C ARG A 72 1.87 -8.92 -13.26
N TYR A 73 3.07 -8.59 -12.80
CA TYR A 73 4.20 -8.16 -13.60
C TYR A 73 5.44 -9.02 -13.29
N PRO A 74 6.37 -9.17 -14.25
CA PRO A 74 7.67 -9.76 -13.98
C PRO A 74 8.38 -9.03 -12.83
N ALA A 75 9.04 -9.75 -11.93
CA ALA A 75 9.70 -9.17 -10.76
C ALA A 75 10.72 -8.06 -11.09
N GLN A 76 11.29 -8.07 -12.30
CA GLN A 76 12.23 -7.04 -12.79
C GLN A 76 11.56 -5.68 -13.00
N GLN A 77 10.23 -5.62 -13.08
CA GLN A 77 9.47 -4.37 -13.14
C GLN A 77 9.13 -3.81 -11.76
N PHE A 78 9.66 -4.42 -10.69
CA PHE A 78 9.62 -3.85 -9.36
C PHE A 78 10.85 -2.98 -9.12
N TRP A 79 10.63 -1.78 -8.58
CA TRP A 79 11.70 -0.95 -8.06
C TRP A 79 11.29 -0.34 -6.73
N SER A 80 12.27 -0.08 -5.87
CA SER A 80 12.07 0.64 -4.62
C SER A 80 13.25 1.57 -4.36
N SER A 81 12.97 2.74 -3.78
CA SER A 81 14.00 3.60 -3.22
C SER A 81 14.69 2.93 -2.01
N ARG A 82 15.91 3.38 -1.72
CA ARG A 82 16.68 3.01 -0.52
C ARG A 82 16.62 4.05 0.59
N GLU A 83 16.01 5.20 0.33
CA GLU A 83 16.07 6.38 1.21
C GLU A 83 14.69 6.78 1.77
N ARG A 84 13.61 6.38 1.10
CA ARG A 84 12.23 6.75 1.46
C ARG A 84 11.24 5.74 0.90
N PHE A 85 9.98 5.81 1.35
CA PHE A 85 8.90 5.08 0.68
C PHE A 85 8.61 5.67 -0.70
N ASP A 86 9.02 4.93 -1.71
CA ASP A 86 8.87 5.22 -3.13
C ASP A 86 9.07 3.90 -3.87
N VAL A 87 7.98 3.34 -4.38
CA VAL A 87 7.95 2.02 -5.03
C VAL A 87 7.33 2.14 -6.41
N ALA A 88 7.86 1.36 -7.35
CA ALA A 88 7.31 1.25 -8.69
C ALA A 88 6.97 -0.21 -9.00
N VAL A 89 5.82 -0.42 -9.63
CA VAL A 89 5.35 -1.72 -10.13
C VAL A 89 4.88 -1.50 -11.56
N GLY A 90 5.59 -2.07 -12.52
CA GLY A 90 5.32 -1.81 -13.93
C GLY A 90 5.49 -0.33 -14.26
N ARG A 91 4.43 0.30 -14.76
CA ARG A 91 4.38 1.73 -15.07
C ARG A 91 3.85 2.59 -13.91
N SER A 92 3.33 1.97 -12.86
CA SER A 92 2.75 2.66 -11.71
C SER A 92 3.81 2.98 -10.65
N ARG A 93 3.59 4.04 -9.87
CA ARG A 93 4.51 4.51 -8.82
C ARG A 93 3.74 5.01 -7.60
N PHE A 94 4.23 4.68 -6.41
CA PHE A 94 3.54 4.91 -5.14
C PHE A 94 4.50 5.47 -4.10
N SER A 95 4.05 6.47 -3.35
CA SER A 95 4.78 7.10 -2.25
C SER A 95 3.81 7.57 -1.16
N LEU A 96 4.32 8.15 -0.06
CA LEU A 96 3.46 8.72 0.99
C LEU A 96 2.67 9.95 0.51
N THR A 97 3.17 10.64 -0.52
CA THR A 97 2.63 11.95 -0.97
C THR A 97 1.98 11.87 -2.34
N SER A 98 2.14 10.78 -3.07
CA SER A 98 1.56 10.63 -4.40
C SER A 98 1.39 9.18 -4.82
N MET A 99 0.44 8.98 -5.73
CA MET A 99 0.21 7.75 -6.45
C MET A 99 0.02 8.07 -7.92
N HIS A 100 0.80 7.42 -8.77
CA HIS A 100 0.57 7.32 -10.21
C HIS A 100 0.18 5.88 -10.52
N VAL A 101 -0.99 5.69 -11.14
CA VAL A 101 -1.46 4.37 -11.58
C VAL A 101 -1.52 4.35 -13.09
N ASP A 102 -1.02 3.27 -13.67
CA ASP A 102 -1.07 2.96 -15.09
C ASP A 102 -1.14 1.43 -15.23
N ILE A 103 -2.36 0.92 -15.13
CA ILE A 103 -2.72 -0.48 -15.31
C ILE A 103 -3.47 -0.57 -16.65
N ASP A 104 -2.90 -1.33 -17.56
CA ASP A 104 -3.48 -1.63 -18.85
C ASP A 104 -3.54 -3.16 -19.00
N ASP A 105 -4.65 -3.73 -18.52
CA ASP A 105 -4.87 -5.17 -18.43
C ASP A 105 -6.33 -5.48 -18.82
N PRO A 106 -6.62 -6.64 -19.44
CA PRO A 106 -7.99 -6.97 -19.87
C PRO A 106 -9.05 -6.90 -18.78
N ASP A 107 -8.67 -7.13 -17.50
CA ASP A 107 -9.60 -7.10 -16.37
C ASP A 107 -9.80 -5.68 -15.79
N LEU A 108 -8.87 -4.75 -16.05
CA LEU A 108 -8.92 -3.37 -15.56
C LEU A 108 -8.02 -2.44 -16.39
N HIS A 109 -8.60 -1.35 -16.92
CA HIS A 109 -7.85 -0.22 -17.47
C HIS A 109 -7.96 0.94 -16.50
N LEU A 110 -6.95 1.17 -15.66
CA LEU A 110 -6.94 2.22 -14.64
C LEU A 110 -5.73 3.12 -14.81
N LYS A 111 -5.96 4.42 -14.97
CA LYS A 111 -4.87 5.39 -15.17
C LYS A 111 -5.13 6.72 -14.49
N GLY A 112 -4.12 7.30 -13.86
CA GLY A 112 -4.20 8.67 -13.37
C GLY A 112 -3.22 8.96 -12.25
N ASP A 113 -3.42 10.11 -11.62
CA ASP A 113 -2.49 10.68 -10.66
C ASP A 113 -3.26 11.24 -9.47
N LEU A 114 -2.88 10.81 -8.27
CA LEU A 114 -3.37 11.34 -7.01
C LEU A 114 -2.19 11.93 -6.23
N GLN A 115 -2.40 13.11 -5.67
CA GLN A 115 -1.53 13.73 -4.68
C GLN A 115 -2.20 13.65 -3.32
N PHE A 116 -1.41 13.33 -2.30
CA PHE A 116 -1.86 13.20 -0.92
C PHE A 116 -1.26 14.33 -0.09
N SER A 117 -2.10 15.03 0.67
CA SER A 117 -1.62 15.99 1.65
C SER A 117 -0.71 15.28 2.67
N GLN A 118 0.24 16.02 3.25
CA GLN A 118 0.93 15.51 4.43
C GLN A 118 -0.11 15.31 5.55
N SER A 119 -0.17 14.10 6.08
CA SER A 119 -0.96 13.75 7.24
C SER A 119 -0.07 12.94 8.19
N GLN A 120 -0.41 12.93 9.48
CA GLN A 120 0.38 12.19 10.46
C GLN A 120 0.13 10.69 10.29
N GLY A 121 1.18 9.94 9.93
CA GLY A 121 1.21 8.49 10.14
C GLY A 121 1.09 8.13 11.61
N TRP A 122 0.87 6.85 11.93
CA TRP A 122 0.82 6.43 13.32
C TRP A 122 2.15 6.75 14.03
N PRO A 123 2.15 7.41 15.20
CA PRO A 123 3.38 7.88 15.81
C PRO A 123 4.30 6.70 16.17
N ILE A 124 5.52 6.72 15.65
CA ILE A 124 6.56 5.75 15.99
C ILE A 124 7.37 6.34 17.15
N ARG A 125 7.31 5.69 18.32
CA ARG A 125 8.09 6.04 19.50
C ARG A 125 8.96 4.86 19.93
N PRO A 126 10.12 5.07 20.58
CA PRO A 126 10.96 3.97 21.04
C PRO A 126 10.29 2.97 21.96
N TRP A 127 9.30 3.42 22.72
CA TRP A 127 8.49 2.60 23.63
C TRP A 127 7.12 2.21 23.04
N ALA A 128 6.81 2.65 21.81
CA ALA A 128 5.57 2.35 21.09
C ALA A 128 5.83 2.44 19.57
N PRO A 129 6.48 1.42 18.97
CA PRO A 129 6.88 1.47 17.57
C PRO A 129 5.70 1.15 16.65
N GLY A 130 4.96 2.19 16.26
CA GLY A 130 3.88 2.04 15.29
C GLY A 130 2.69 1.23 15.81
N ALA A 131 1.84 0.79 14.87
CA ALA A 131 0.62 0.04 15.16
C ALA A 131 0.88 -1.35 15.78
N MET A 132 2.04 -1.95 15.54
CA MET A 132 2.41 -3.26 16.10
C MET A 132 2.83 -3.19 17.58
N GLY A 133 3.14 -2.00 18.11
CA GLY A 133 3.63 -1.85 19.48
C GLY A 133 4.85 -2.75 19.75
N PRO A 134 5.02 -3.35 20.95
CA PRO A 134 6.23 -4.12 21.28
C PRO A 134 6.48 -5.31 20.34
N PHE A 135 5.45 -5.80 19.63
CA PHE A 135 5.59 -6.88 18.65
C PHE A 135 6.43 -6.50 17.43
N ALA A 136 6.60 -5.21 17.12
CA ALA A 136 7.47 -4.75 16.04
C ALA A 136 8.93 -5.20 16.22
N PHE A 137 9.37 -5.42 17.46
CA PHE A 137 10.74 -5.86 17.79
C PHE A 137 10.96 -7.38 17.73
N LEU A 138 9.90 -8.18 17.53
CA LEU A 138 10.03 -9.64 17.46
C LEU A 138 10.32 -10.06 16.02
N PRO A 139 11.52 -10.58 15.68
CA PRO A 139 11.94 -10.81 14.29
C PRO A 139 11.37 -12.09 13.65
N PHE A 140 10.52 -12.83 14.34
CA PHE A 140 10.06 -14.17 13.94
C PHE A 140 8.55 -14.26 13.65
N LEU A 141 7.82 -13.13 13.65
CA LEU A 141 6.41 -13.13 13.25
C LEU A 141 6.24 -13.40 11.75
N GLU A 142 5.15 -14.08 11.40
CA GLU A 142 4.82 -14.46 10.02
C GLU A 142 4.45 -13.24 9.16
N GLY A 143 3.82 -12.23 9.79
CA GLY A 143 3.42 -10.97 9.18
C GLY A 143 3.61 -9.80 10.14
N TYR A 144 3.92 -8.64 9.58
CA TYR A 144 4.07 -7.35 10.24
C TYR A 144 3.20 -6.34 9.52
N HIS A 145 2.83 -5.30 10.25
CA HIS A 145 1.86 -4.32 9.82
C HIS A 145 2.30 -2.92 10.22
N ALA A 146 2.02 -1.92 9.39
CA ALA A 146 2.23 -0.53 9.74
C ALA A 146 1.20 0.38 9.10
N VAL A 147 0.59 1.24 9.92
CA VAL A 147 -0.28 2.33 9.47
C VAL A 147 0.58 3.54 9.15
N THR A 148 0.73 3.85 7.87
CA THR A 148 1.69 4.85 7.39
C THR A 148 1.04 6.22 7.19
N ASN A 149 -0.26 6.27 6.91
CA ASN A 149 -0.99 7.53 6.74
C ASN A 149 -2.50 7.33 6.98
N VAL A 150 -3.12 8.06 7.92
CA VAL A 150 -4.49 7.75 8.37
C VAL A 150 -5.60 8.55 7.67
N ASP A 151 -5.33 9.77 7.24
CA ASP A 151 -6.37 10.64 6.66
C ASP A 151 -5.81 11.78 5.79
N PRO A 152 -4.94 11.52 4.80
CA PRO A 152 -4.53 12.56 3.88
C PRO A 152 -5.70 12.95 2.97
N ARG A 153 -5.80 14.25 2.67
CA ARG A 153 -6.69 14.78 1.63
C ARG A 153 -6.10 14.49 0.26
N ILE A 154 -6.99 14.23 -0.70
CA ILE A 154 -6.62 13.88 -2.07
C ILE A 154 -6.78 15.11 -2.99
N VAL A 155 -5.86 15.24 -3.95
CA VAL A 155 -6.01 16.10 -5.14
C VAL A 155 -5.66 15.26 -6.37
N GLY A 156 -6.53 15.27 -7.38
CA GLY A 156 -6.29 14.56 -8.64
C GLY A 156 -7.43 13.61 -9.02
N SER A 157 -7.21 12.89 -10.11
CA SER A 157 -8.22 12.02 -10.72
C SER A 157 -7.63 10.67 -11.11
N LEU A 158 -8.51 9.68 -11.21
CA LEU A 158 -8.23 8.39 -11.82
C LEU A 158 -9.28 8.13 -12.88
N SER A 159 -8.89 7.50 -13.99
CA SER A 159 -9.78 7.08 -15.05
C SER A 159 -9.83 5.56 -15.15
N GLU A 160 -11.03 5.00 -15.11
CA GLU A 160 -11.29 3.58 -15.33
C GLU A 160 -12.01 3.40 -16.66
N GLY A 161 -11.44 2.63 -17.60
CA GLY A 161 -12.08 2.38 -18.90
C GLY A 161 -12.33 3.64 -19.74
N GLY A 162 -11.67 4.75 -19.43
CA GLY A 162 -11.88 6.06 -20.07
C GLY A 162 -12.86 6.98 -19.34
N ASP A 163 -13.60 6.49 -18.34
CA ASP A 163 -14.43 7.32 -17.48
C ASP A 163 -13.54 7.94 -16.39
N GLU A 164 -13.53 9.27 -16.27
CA GLU A 164 -12.71 9.98 -15.29
C GLU A 164 -13.48 10.25 -13.98
N MET A 165 -12.85 9.90 -12.86
CA MET A 165 -13.35 10.10 -11.51
C MET A 165 -12.43 11.08 -10.78
N ASP A 166 -12.99 12.21 -10.36
CA ASP A 166 -12.29 13.20 -9.54
C ASP A 166 -12.29 12.77 -8.07
N PHE A 167 -11.10 12.63 -7.49
CA PHE A 167 -10.91 12.33 -6.07
C PHE A 167 -10.55 13.58 -5.27
N THR A 168 -10.49 14.76 -5.90
CA THR A 168 -10.13 16.02 -5.24
C THR A 168 -11.08 16.35 -4.09
N GLY A 169 -10.53 16.58 -2.89
CA GLY A 169 -11.29 16.78 -1.65
C GLY A 169 -11.68 15.47 -0.95
N GLY A 170 -11.39 14.33 -1.57
CA GLY A 170 -11.56 13.00 -1.01
C GLY A 170 -10.57 12.70 0.11
N ARG A 171 -10.69 11.49 0.67
CA ARG A 171 -9.88 11.00 1.79
C ARG A 171 -9.13 9.74 1.38
N ALA A 172 -7.89 9.62 1.84
CA ALA A 172 -7.09 8.42 1.66
C ALA A 172 -6.78 7.74 2.99
N TYR A 173 -6.23 6.53 2.90
CA TYR A 173 -5.71 5.77 4.02
C TYR A 173 -4.63 4.83 3.51
N MET A 174 -3.51 4.70 4.24
CA MET A 174 -2.35 3.95 3.81
C MET A 174 -1.80 3.04 4.91
N GLU A 175 -1.53 1.81 4.52
CA GLU A 175 -0.91 0.78 5.35
C GLU A 175 0.16 0.03 4.56
N ARG A 176 1.01 -0.70 5.28
CA ARG A 176 1.90 -1.70 4.70
C ARG A 176 1.82 -2.98 5.50
N ASP A 177 1.80 -4.09 4.78
CA ASP A 177 1.95 -5.43 5.33
C ASP A 177 3.16 -6.13 4.71
N TRP A 178 3.91 -6.85 5.53
CA TRP A 178 5.05 -7.62 5.05
C TRP A 178 5.36 -8.83 5.91
N GLY A 179 5.94 -9.87 5.32
CA GLY A 179 6.27 -11.07 6.07
C GLY A 179 6.43 -12.31 5.19
N SER A 180 6.50 -13.48 5.82
CA SER A 180 6.50 -14.76 5.11
C SER A 180 5.11 -15.23 4.73
N ALA A 181 4.08 -14.88 5.50
CA ALA A 181 2.69 -15.23 5.25
C ALA A 181 1.74 -14.33 6.06
N PHE A 182 0.51 -14.17 5.60
CA PHE A 182 -0.57 -13.65 6.45
C PHE A 182 -1.03 -14.75 7.43
N PRO A 183 -1.52 -14.38 8.63
CA PRO A 183 -2.13 -15.33 9.55
C PRO A 183 -3.31 -16.04 8.89
N ARG A 184 -3.57 -17.29 9.33
CA ARG A 184 -4.63 -18.14 8.76
C ARG A 184 -6.02 -17.50 8.74
N ALA A 185 -6.30 -16.63 9.71
CA ALA A 185 -7.53 -15.85 9.79
C ALA A 185 -7.24 -14.54 10.52
N TRP A 186 -7.89 -13.46 10.08
CA TRP A 186 -7.80 -12.13 10.66
C TRP A 186 -9.07 -11.36 10.29
N VAL A 187 -9.39 -10.35 11.10
CA VAL A 187 -10.44 -9.37 10.82
C VAL A 187 -9.80 -8.00 10.95
N TRP A 188 -10.06 -7.14 9.98
CA TRP A 188 -9.55 -5.78 9.94
C TRP A 188 -10.67 -4.83 9.56
N THR A 189 -10.70 -3.69 10.23
CA THR A 189 -11.70 -2.65 10.02
C THR A 189 -11.04 -1.30 10.19
N GLN A 190 -11.31 -0.39 9.25
CA GLN A 190 -10.82 0.98 9.27
C GLN A 190 -11.96 1.94 8.92
N SER A 191 -12.05 3.05 9.65
CA SER A 191 -12.96 4.16 9.35
C SER A 191 -12.25 5.50 9.60
N ASN A 192 -12.44 6.43 8.67
CA ASN A 192 -11.94 7.81 8.72
C ASN A 192 -12.92 8.81 8.06
N HIS A 193 -14.17 8.39 7.84
CA HIS A 193 -15.24 9.24 7.31
C HIS A 193 -16.21 9.54 8.44
N PHE A 194 -15.92 10.63 9.14
CA PHE A 194 -16.75 11.15 10.23
C PHE A 194 -17.40 12.47 9.80
N ASP A 195 -18.58 12.77 10.33
CA ASP A 195 -19.34 14.00 9.99
C ASP A 195 -18.64 15.29 10.44
N GLU A 196 -17.75 15.20 11.43
CA GLU A 196 -16.97 16.31 11.96
C GLU A 196 -15.47 16.11 11.64
N ASP A 197 -14.80 17.16 11.19
CA ASP A 197 -13.34 17.17 11.06
C ASP A 197 -12.69 17.28 12.45
N HIS A 198 -11.67 16.46 12.72
CA HIS A 198 -10.91 16.41 13.98
C HIS A 198 -9.56 17.13 13.90
#